data_AF-A0A7G3AJB8-F1
#
_entry.id   AF-A0A7G3AJB8-F1
#
_cell.length_a   1.000
_cell.length_b   1.000
_cell.length_c   1.000
_cell.angle_alpha   90.00
_cell.angle_beta   90.00
_cell.angle_gamma   90.00
#
_symmetry.space_group_name_H-M   'P 1'
#
loop_
_entity.id
_entity.type
_entity.pdbx_description
1 polymer ?
#
loop_
_entity_poly.entity_id
_entity_poly.type
_entity_poly.pdbx_seq_one_letter_code
_entity_poly.pdbx_strand_id
1 'polypeptide(L)' 'FSLPLMKQANGSSPDEVVAEELADFWKVDDMLTFENIGFSHTVKQIKYLVCADCEMGPVGYHDIPSKKSYVALSRVKHV' A
#
# COMPACT_ATOMS: atom_id res chain seq x y z
N PHE A 1 -10.37 4.26 0.88
CA PHE A 1 -9.68 3.47 -0.16
C PHE A 1 -9.46 2.10 0.40
N SER A 2 -9.96 1.08 -0.29
CA SER A 2 -9.83 -0.32 0.11
C SER A 2 -8.38 -0.79 -0.03
N LEU A 3 -7.71 -1.07 1.08
CA LEU A 3 -6.41 -1.73 1.07
C LEU A 3 -6.53 -3.18 1.55
N PRO A 4 -5.92 -4.16 0.84
CA PRO A 4 -5.77 -5.52 1.34
C PRO A 4 -5.20 -5.52 2.76
N LEU A 5 -5.68 -6.39 3.64
CA LEU A 5 -5.08 -6.58 4.96
C LEU A 5 -3.61 -6.96 4.81
N MET A 6 -2.75 -6.45 5.69
CA MET A 6 -1.31 -6.74 5.67
C MET A 6 -1.01 -8.23 5.88
N LYS A 7 -1.93 -8.95 6.53
CA LYS A 7 -1.89 -10.39 6.72
C LYS A 7 -3.24 -10.99 6.29
N GLN A 8 -3.20 -11.82 5.26
CA GLN A 8 -4.36 -12.61 4.84
C GLN A 8 -4.48 -13.87 5.71
N ALA A 9 -5.67 -14.46 5.76
CA ALA A 9 -5.86 -15.73 6.47
C ALA A 9 -5.08 -16.86 5.77
N ASN A 10 -4.65 -17.86 6.52
CA ASN A 10 -3.96 -19.02 5.94
C ASN A 10 -4.90 -19.75 4.98
N GLY A 11 -4.46 -19.97 3.74
CA GLY A 11 -5.26 -20.64 2.71
C GLY A 11 -6.20 -19.74 1.92
N SER A 12 -6.12 -18.41 2.09
CA SER A 12 -6.89 -17.45 1.28
C SER A 12 -6.55 -17.62 -0.20
N SER A 13 -7.57 -17.79 -1.03
CA SER A 13 -7.39 -17.77 -2.49
C SER A 13 -7.18 -16.34 -2.99
N PRO A 14 -6.60 -16.14 -4.20
CA PRO A 14 -6.45 -14.81 -4.79
C PRO A 14 -7.77 -14.04 -4.97
N ASP A 15 -8.90 -14.75 -5.03
CA ASP A 15 -10.23 -14.17 -5.19
C ASP A 15 -10.86 -13.75 -3.86
N GLU A 16 -10.28 -14.16 -2.73
CA GLU A 16 -10.79 -13.93 -1.37
C GLU A 16 -9.92 -12.96 -0.56
N VAL A 17 -9.17 -12.10 -1.25
CA VAL A 17 -8.33 -11.09 -0.58
C VAL A 17 -9.21 -10.17 0.26
N VAL A 18 -9.07 -10.26 1.58
CA VAL A 18 -9.78 -9.41 2.52
C VAL A 18 -9.11 -8.04 2.53
N ALA A 19 -9.92 -7.00 2.39
CA ALA A 19 -9.51 -5.60 2.41
C ALA A 19 -10.27 -4.82 3.48
N GLU A 20 -9.71 -3.69 3.89
CA GLU A 20 -10.34 -2.73 4.80
C GLU A 20 -10.39 -1.35 4.16
N GLU A 21 -11.44 -0.59 4.46
CA GLU A 21 -11.56 0.80 4.05
C GLU A 21 -10.79 1.70 5.01
N LEU A 22 -9.80 2.42 4.46
CA LEU A 22 -9.03 3.41 5.19
C LEU A 22 -9.34 4.80 4.62
N ALA A 23 -9.35 5.81 5.48
CA ALA A 23 -9.71 7.19 5.13
C ALA A 23 -8.52 8.15 5.16
N ASP A 24 -7.59 7.96 6.10
CA ASP A 24 -6.51 8.90 6.36
C ASP A 24 -5.21 8.48 5.66
N PHE A 25 -4.72 9.34 4.78
CA PHE A 25 -3.50 9.10 4.02
C PHE A 25 -2.59 10.33 3.95
N TRP A 26 -1.28 10.08 4.02
CA TRP A 26 -0.27 11.03 3.54
C TRP A 26 -0.18 10.92 2.02
N LYS A 27 -0.51 12.02 1.32
CA LYS A 27 -0.29 12.13 -0.11
C LYS A 27 1.16 12.53 -0.38
N VAL A 28 1.83 11.76 -1.24
CA VAL A 28 3.20 12.00 -1.71
C VAL A 28 3.15 12.25 -3.21
N ASP A 29 3.64 13.43 -3.61
CA ASP A 29 3.48 13.93 -4.98
C ASP A 29 4.44 13.32 -6.01
N ASP A 30 5.58 12.81 -5.56
CA ASP A 30 6.61 12.17 -6.36
C ASP A 30 7.15 10.92 -5.64
N MET A 31 7.19 9.78 -6.33
CA MET A 31 7.70 8.53 -5.79
C MET A 31 9.17 8.61 -5.35
N LEU A 32 9.97 9.53 -5.91
CA LEU A 32 11.37 9.73 -5.54
C LEU A 32 11.53 10.44 -4.18
N THR A 33 10.43 10.88 -3.56
CA THR A 33 10.44 11.50 -2.23
C THR A 33 10.62 10.48 -1.10
N PHE A 34 10.30 9.21 -1.35
CA PHE A 34 10.44 8.18 -0.32
C PHE A 34 11.91 7.85 -0.09
N GLU A 35 12.34 7.84 1.18
CA GLU A 35 13.68 7.36 1.55
C GLU A 35 13.79 5.84 1.35
N ASN A 36 12.82 5.08 1.88
CA ASN A 36 12.78 3.62 1.80
C ASN A 36 11.34 3.13 1.62
N ILE A 37 10.97 2.76 0.39
CA ILE A 37 9.67 2.16 0.09
C ILE A 37 9.80 1.13 -1.04
N GLY A 38 9.10 0.01 -0.91
CA GLY A 38 8.94 -0.98 -1.98
C GLY A 38 7.63 -0.77 -2.74
N PHE A 39 7.61 -1.17 -4.02
CA PHE A 39 6.40 -1.18 -4.84
C PHE A 39 6.10 -2.61 -5.30
N SER A 40 4.87 -3.05 -5.15
CA SER A 40 4.43 -4.35 -5.66
C SER A 40 4.39 -4.39 -7.20
N HIS A 41 4.13 -5.59 -7.73
CA HIS A 41 3.61 -5.72 -9.09
C HIS A 41 2.32 -4.92 -9.27
N THR A 42 2.08 -4.49 -10.50
CA THR A 42 0.90 -3.72 -10.84
C THR A 42 -0.34 -4.61 -10.79
N VAL A 43 -1.36 -4.15 -10.06
CA VAL A 43 -2.69 -4.75 -10.05
C VAL A 43 -3.66 -3.71 -10.61
N LYS A 44 -4.17 -3.95 -11.82
CA LYS A 44 -4.96 -2.98 -12.58
C LYS A 44 -4.16 -1.67 -12.78
N GLN A 45 -4.57 -0.58 -12.14
CA GLN A 45 -3.94 0.74 -12.25
C GLN A 45 -3.24 1.17 -10.96
N ILE A 46 -2.99 0.22 -10.06
CA ILE A 46 -2.43 0.49 -8.73
C ILE A 46 -1.18 -0.37 -8.53
N LYS A 47 -0.19 0.19 -7.84
CA LYS A 47 0.87 -0.56 -7.16
C LYS A 47 0.71 -0.41 -5.66
N TYR A 48 0.86 -1.48 -4.89
CA TYR A 48 0.84 -1.38 -3.44
C TYR A 48 2.22 -0.97 -2.94
N LEU A 49 2.24 -0.12 -1.92
CA LEU A 49 3.46 0.30 -1.23
C LEU A 49 3.72 -0.68 -0.09
N VAL A 50 4.96 -1.15 0.04
CA VAL A 50 5.39 -2.09 1.09
C VAL A 50 6.65 -1.56 1.77
N CYS A 51 6.96 -2.05 2.97
CA CYS A 51 8.25 -1.76 3.59
C CYS A 51 9.39 -2.35 2.75
N ALA A 52 10.42 -1.54 2.45
CA ALA A 52 11.55 -1.99 1.63
C ALA A 52 12.45 -3.02 2.36
N ASP A 53 12.50 -2.97 3.70
CA ASP A 53 13.40 -3.82 4.49
C ASP A 53 12.81 -5.19 4.85
N CYS A 54 11.51 -5.22 5.16
CA CYS A 54 10.83 -6.44 5.64
C CYS A 54 9.70 -6.94 4.74
N GLU A 55 9.45 -6.25 3.62
CA GLU A 55 8.41 -6.56 2.62
C GLU A 55 6.97 -6.61 3.15
N MET A 56 6.75 -6.30 4.44
CA MET A 56 5.41 -6.20 5.01
C MET A 56 4.63 -5.05 4.38
N GLY A 57 3.38 -5.32 4.00
CA GLY A 57 2.48 -4.34 3.43
C GLY A 57 1.13 -4.96 3.04
N PRO A 58 0.23 -4.19 2.41
CA PRO A 58 0.44 -2.81 1.95
C PRO A 58 0.50 -1.81 3.11
N VAL A 59 1.43 -0.87 3.09
CA VAL A 59 1.38 0.35 3.92
C VAL A 59 0.65 1.50 3.22
N GLY A 60 0.38 1.35 1.92
CA GLY A 60 -0.23 2.37 1.08
C GLY A 60 -0.43 1.89 -0.35
N TYR A 61 -0.72 2.81 -1.25
CA TYR A 61 -0.84 2.55 -2.68
C TYR A 61 -0.30 3.70 -3.52
N HIS A 62 0.10 3.37 -4.74
CA HIS A 62 0.46 4.30 -5.80
C HIS A 62 -0.56 4.20 -6.92
N ASP A 63 -1.19 5.32 -7.23
CA ASP A 63 -2.10 5.46 -8.34
C ASP A 63 -1.31 5.81 -9.62
N ILE A 64 -1.23 4.85 -10.54
CA ILE A 64 -0.41 4.97 -11.76
C ILE A 64 -0.88 6.14 -12.66
N PRO A 65 -2.20 6.36 -12.88
CA PRO A 65 -2.68 7.48 -13.68
C PRO A 65 -2.29 8.85 -13.14
N SER A 66 -2.50 9.10 -11.84
CA SER A 66 -2.15 10.41 -11.24
C SER A 66 -0.66 10.52 -10.89
N LYS A 67 0.08 9.40 -10.89
CA LYS A 67 1.46 9.28 -10.41
C LYS A 67 1.62 9.73 -8.96
N LYS A 68 0.56 9.61 -8.15
CA LYS A 68 0.55 9.99 -6.74
C LYS A 68 0.58 8.76 -5.86
N SER A 69 1.30 8.87 -4.76
CA SER A 69 1.38 7.84 -3.73
C SER A 69 0.62 8.27 -2.49
N TYR A 70 0.01 7.31 -1.80
CA TYR A 70 -0.81 7.52 -0.63
C TYR A 70 -0.43 6.49 0.44
N VAL A 71 0.10 6.95 1.57
CA VAL A 71 0.49 6.09 2.71
C VAL A 71 -0.57 6.17 3.78
N ALA A 72 -1.13 5.02 4.18
CA ALA A 72 -2.19 4.99 5.19
C ALA A 72 -1.62 5.29 6.58
N LEU A 73 -2.16 6.30 7.26
CA LEU A 73 -1.67 6.72 8.58
C LEU A 73 -1.77 5.60 9.62
N SER A 74 -2.79 4.74 9.53
CA SER A 74 -3.00 3.62 10.45
C SER A 74 -2.03 2.45 10.24
N ARG A 75 -1.27 2.43 9.14
CA ARG A 75 -0.36 1.32 8.78
C ARG A 75 1.12 1.65 8.92
N VAL A 76 1.44 2.83 9.43
CA VAL A 76 2.80 3.27 9.75
C VAL A 76 2.84 3.89 11.14
N LYS A 77 4.04 3.95 11.74
CA LYS A 77 4.26 4.67 13.00
C LYS A 77 4.78 6.07 12.68
N HIS A 78 4.34 7.04 13.49
CA HIS A 78 4.81 8.42 13.45
C HIS A 78 5.69 8.64 14.68
N VAL A 79 6.85 9.27 14.48
CA VAL A 79 7.84 9.57 15.52
C VAL A 79 8.12 11.05 15.56
#